data_AF-A0A5K1CWS4-F1
#
_entry.id   AF-A0A5K1CWS4-F1
#
_cell.length_a   1.000
_cell.length_b   1.000
_cell.length_c   1.000
_cell.angle_alpha   90.00
_cell.angle_beta   90.00
_cell.angle_gamma   90.00
#
_symmetry.space_group_name_H-M   'P 1'
#
loop_
_entity.id
_entity.type
_entity.pdbx_description
1 polymer ?
#
loop_
_entity_poly.entity_id
_entity_poly.type
_entity_poly.pdbx_seq_one_letter_code
_entity_poly.pdbx_strand_id
1 'polypeptide(L)' 'VVVPKTYSKYTSRRVLTTGWVEGEKLSQSTESDVGELVNVGVICYLKQ' A
#
# COMPACT_ATOMS: atom_id res chain seq x y z
N VAL A 1 7.19 4.38 -1.91
CA VAL A 1 5.78 4.14 -1.51
C VAL A 1 4.87 4.84 -2.50
N VAL A 2 3.92 4.13 -3.09
CA VAL A 2 2.93 4.72 -4.01
C VAL A 2 1.58 4.70 -3.31
N VAL A 3 0.94 5.86 -3.21
CA VAL A 3 -0.42 5.99 -2.67
C VAL A 3 -1.36 6.25 -3.85
N PRO A 4 -2.31 5.34 -4.15
CA PRO A 4 -3.21 5.53 -5.28
C PRO A 4 -4.19 6.66 -5.02
N LYS A 5 -4.59 7.34 -6.10
CA LYS A 5 -5.57 8.43 -6.02
C LYS A 5 -6.95 7.89 -5.60
N THR A 6 -7.59 8.57 -4.66
CA THR A 6 -8.98 8.29 -4.26
C THR A 6 -9.96 8.86 -5.28
N TYR A 7 -10.91 8.05 -5.72
CA TYR A 7 -11.99 8.50 -6.60
C TYR A 7 -13.25 8.82 -5.79
N SER A 8 -13.34 10.07 -5.31
CA SER A 8 -14.43 10.51 -4.42
C SER A 8 -15.82 10.32 -5.02
N LYS A 9 -15.96 10.38 -6.36
CA LYS A 9 -17.23 10.14 -7.07
C LYS A 9 -17.79 8.73 -6.85
N TYR A 10 -16.92 7.74 -6.65
CA TYR A 10 -17.30 6.33 -6.46
C TYR A 10 -17.15 5.88 -4.99
N THR A 11 -16.62 6.75 -4.13
CA THR A 11 -16.43 6.49 -2.70
C THR A 11 -17.71 6.84 -1.94
N SER A 12 -18.09 6.00 -0.98
CA SER A 12 -19.22 6.22 -0.07
C SER A 12 -18.83 5.85 1.35
N ARG A 13 -19.73 6.02 2.33
CA ARG A 13 -19.44 5.71 3.74
C ARG A 13 -18.92 4.28 3.97
N ARG A 14 -19.33 3.31 3.14
CA ARG A 14 -18.99 1.89 3.30
C ARG A 14 -18.06 1.34 2.22
N VAL A 15 -17.67 2.16 1.24
CA VAL A 15 -16.88 1.73 0.08
C VAL A 15 -15.83 2.78 -0.22
N LEU A 16 -14.56 2.39 -0.20
CA LEU A 16 -13.44 3.20 -0.64
C LEU A 16 -12.99 2.74 -2.03
N THR A 17 -12.98 3.66 -3.00
CA THR A 17 -12.54 3.35 -4.36
C THR A 17 -11.27 4.12 -4.69
N THR A 18 -10.17 3.40 -4.90
CA THR A 18 -8.86 3.97 -5.26
C THR A 18 -8.47 3.54 -6.67
N GLY A 19 -7.47 4.22 -7.23
CA GLY A 19 -6.76 3.74 -8.41
C GLY A 19 -6.24 2.32 -8.20
N TRP A 20 -6.31 1.51 -9.25
CA TRP A 20 -5.71 0.18 -9.27
C TRP A 20 -4.20 0.29 -9.13
N VAL A 21 -3.59 -0.58 -8.33
CA VAL A 21 -2.14 -0.67 -8.15
C VAL A 21 -1.73 -2.06 -8.61
N GLU A 22 -0.89 -2.12 -9.63
CA GLU A 22 -0.28 -3.36 -10.08
C GLU A 22 0.93 -3.68 -9.21
N GLY A 23 1.02 -4.91 -8.74
CA GLY A 23 2.15 -5.36 -7.93
C GLY A 23 1.85 -6.64 -7.16
N GLU A 24 2.87 -7.13 -6.47
CA GLU A 24 2.77 -8.30 -5.62
C GLU A 24 2.36 -7.91 -4.20
N LYS A 25 1.53 -8.75 -3.56
CA LYS A 25 1.21 -8.58 -2.15
C LYS A 25 2.44 -8.87 -1.31
N LEU A 26 2.72 -7.99 -0.35
CA LEU A 26 3.85 -8.15 0.56
C LEU A 26 3.87 -9.51 1.30
N SER A 27 2.70 -10.10 1.56
CA SER A 27 2.58 -11.42 2.20
C SER A 27 2.98 -12.60 1.31
N GLN A 28 3.15 -12.37 0.00
CA GLN A 28 3.46 -13.40 -1.00
C GLN A 28 4.85 -13.22 -1.62
N SER A 29 5.49 -12.07 -1.42
CA SER A 29 6.83 -11.78 -1.92
C SER A 29 7.89 -12.73 -1.37
N THR A 30 8.77 -13.17 -2.26
CA THR A 30 9.91 -14.03 -1.95
C THR A 30 10.93 -13.34 -1.03
N GLU A 31 11.51 -14.13 -0.13
CA GLU A 31 12.32 -13.75 1.04
C GLU A 31 13.45 -12.74 0.78
N SER A 32 13.93 -12.61 -0.46
CA SER A 32 15.03 -11.71 -0.84
C SER A 32 14.69 -10.22 -0.70
N ASP A 33 13.44 -9.82 -0.95
CA ASP A 33 13.06 -8.40 -1.07
C ASP A 33 12.29 -7.90 0.18
N VAL A 34 11.90 -8.83 1.06
CA VAL A 34 11.11 -8.54 2.26
C VAL A 34 11.90 -7.70 3.28
N GLY A 35 13.21 -7.92 3.39
CA GLY A 35 14.07 -7.22 4.35
C GLY A 35 14.11 -5.69 4.13
N GLU A 36 14.21 -5.24 2.88
CA GLU A 36 14.19 -3.80 2.56
C GLU A 36 12.79 -3.20 2.71
N LEU A 37 11.75 -3.94 2.33
CA LEU A 37 10.36 -3.48 2.42
C LEU A 37 9.86 -3.35 3.87
N VAL A 38 10.30 -4.23 4.78
CA VAL A 38 9.99 -4.13 6.21
C VAL A 38 10.61 -2.87 6.83
N ASN A 39 11.85 -2.53 6.47
CA ASN A 39 12.50 -1.31 6.96
C ASN A 39 11.72 -0.04 6.56
N VAL A 40 11.21 0.01 5.31
CA VAL A 40 10.33 1.10 4.87
C VAL A 40 9.02 1.12 5.65
N GLY A 41 8.43 -0.05 5.96
CA GLY A 41 7.24 -0.17 6.79
C GLY A 41 7.42 0.39 8.20
N VAL A 42 8.55 0.08 8.86
CA VAL A 42 8.87 0.60 10.20
C VAL A 42 9.10 2.12 10.18
N ILE A 43 9.80 2.63 9.16
CA ILE A 43 10.00 4.08 9.00
C ILE A 43 8.67 4.80 8.78
N CYS A 44 7.80 4.26 7.91
CA CYS A 44 6.46 4.82 7.69
C CYS A 44 5.59 4.77 8.96
N TYR A 45 5.75 3.77 9.82
CA TYR A 45 5.03 3.69 11.10
C TYR A 45 5.49 4.76 12.10
N LEU A 46 6.80 5.00 12.21
CA LEU A 46 7.37 5.93 13.20
C LEU A 46 7.26 7.42 12.82
N LYS A 47 7.05 7.72 11.54
CA LYS A 47 7.12 9.08 10.99
C LYS A 47 5.77 9.63 10.49
N GLN A 48 4.65 8.97 10.80
CA GLN A 48 3.31 9.21 10.21
C GLN A 48 3.00 10.69 9.92
#